data_AF-A0A419EZP2-F1
#
_entry.id   AF-A0A419EZP2-F1
#
_cell.length_a   1.000
_cell.length_b   1.000
_cell.length_c   1.000
_cell.angle_alpha   90.00
_cell.angle_beta   90.00
_cell.angle_gamma   90.00
#
_symmetry.space_group_name_H-M   'P 1'
#
loop_
_entity.id
_entity.type
_entity.pdbx_description
1 polymer ?
#
loop_
_entity_poly.entity_id
_entity_poly.type
_entity_poly.pdbx_seq_one_letter_code
_entity_poly.pdbx_strand_id
1 'polypeptide(L)'
;MKCPVHSDKDVVGYCVECGAFGCDRCLKAIGKGESLCQKCVKAREADARGGKAGIVSKLLGDSRKRPTPPGASAASGRARVAQKTGTGRKLVIHYRQGKVVKGVTYKLDVNSLGFYLIPVEPTAEQERIYVHFSDLKAIYFVRDFEGKLDSSGAILERSTEGQETRIAFDDGEIIEGWTMHHFDPSCQRFFMVPKENNGNNISILVERSALKGLEVGEFRQGSFSEETELSGLPQAQTKGRAPLSQGESMGDLYFSMKNYDAALAEYEKVKKDYPHDKRLALKISVCNFNRGVSFIKSRKYLEAKAEFEKIAEDDPIYGNAKKKIRKIDKILKEVQKMGT
;
A
#
# COMPACT_ATOMS: atom_id res chain seq x y z
N MET A 1 -8.50 12.44 -25.33
CA MET A 1 -8.67 11.85 -23.99
C MET A 1 -9.53 12.79 -23.15
N LYS A 2 -10.48 12.30 -22.35
CA LYS A 2 -11.37 13.16 -21.55
C LYS A 2 -10.70 13.65 -20.28
N CYS A 3 -11.02 14.87 -19.86
CA CYS A 3 -10.43 15.45 -18.66
C CYS A 3 -10.86 14.64 -17.44
N PRO A 4 -9.91 14.24 -16.57
CA PRO A 4 -10.21 13.40 -15.41
C PRO A 4 -11.09 14.08 -14.35
N VAL A 5 -11.33 15.39 -14.48
CA VAL A 5 -12.18 16.18 -13.58
C VAL A 5 -13.48 16.62 -14.26
N HIS A 6 -13.46 16.89 -15.56
CA HIS A 6 -14.61 17.36 -16.34
C HIS A 6 -14.83 16.39 -17.51
N SER A 7 -15.76 15.45 -17.35
CA SER A 7 -16.01 14.38 -18.31
C SER A 7 -16.57 14.86 -19.65
N ASP A 8 -17.17 16.04 -19.68
CA ASP A 8 -17.69 16.74 -20.87
C ASP A 8 -16.58 17.41 -21.69
N LYS A 9 -15.37 17.56 -21.15
CA LYS A 9 -14.26 18.27 -21.80
C LYS A 9 -13.09 17.37 -22.15
N ASP A 10 -12.45 17.67 -23.27
CA ASP A 10 -11.20 17.03 -23.65
C ASP A 10 -9.99 17.62 -22.91
N VAL A 11 -8.98 16.80 -22.70
CA VAL A 11 -7.69 17.24 -22.16
C VAL A 11 -6.99 18.09 -23.21
N VAL A 12 -6.53 19.26 -22.78
CA VAL A 12 -5.81 20.21 -23.64
C VAL A 12 -4.32 20.27 -23.31
N GLY A 13 -3.90 19.70 -22.17
CA GLY A 13 -2.50 19.65 -21.75
C GLY A 13 -2.30 18.97 -20.41
N TYR A 14 -1.16 19.21 -19.77
CA TYR A 14 -0.83 18.65 -18.46
C TYR A 14 -0.08 19.66 -17.59
N CYS A 15 -0.13 19.43 -16.27
CA CYS A 15 0.60 20.21 -15.28
C CYS A 15 2.08 19.84 -15.30
N VAL A 16 2.96 20.80 -15.55
CA VAL A 16 4.41 20.55 -15.63
C VAL A 16 5.05 20.13 -14.30
N GLU A 17 4.40 20.38 -13.15
CA GLU A 17 4.94 20.03 -11.83
C GLU A 17 4.50 18.66 -11.31
N CYS A 18 3.25 18.26 -11.57
CA CYS A 18 2.69 17.01 -11.04
C CYS A 18 2.24 16.02 -12.12
N GLY A 19 2.35 16.39 -13.40
CA GLY A 19 1.98 15.56 -14.55
C GLY A 19 0.48 15.38 -14.76
N ALA A 20 -0.37 16.05 -13.97
CA ALA A 20 -1.82 15.90 -14.07
C ALA A 20 -2.35 16.46 -15.40
N PHE A 21 -2.99 15.61 -16.21
CA PHE A 21 -3.69 16.00 -17.44
C PHE A 21 -4.98 16.76 -17.11
N GLY A 22 -5.29 17.80 -17.87
CA GLY A 22 -6.45 18.66 -17.61
C GLY A 22 -7.00 19.38 -18.84
N CYS A 23 -8.26 19.80 -18.74
CA CYS A 23 -8.87 20.72 -19.71
C CYS A 23 -8.50 22.18 -19.42
N ASP A 24 -8.94 23.07 -20.29
CA ASP A 24 -8.82 24.54 -20.21
C ASP A 24 -9.26 25.14 -18.86
N ARG A 25 -10.14 24.46 -18.11
CA ARG A 25 -10.57 24.89 -16.76
C ARG A 25 -9.68 24.39 -15.62
N CYS A 26 -9.07 23.22 -15.79
CA CYS A 26 -8.25 22.58 -14.76
C CYS A 26 -6.80 23.09 -14.75
N LEU A 27 -6.38 23.66 -15.88
CA LEU A 27 -5.03 24.13 -16.11
C LEU A 27 -5.02 25.65 -16.29
N LYS A 28 -4.05 26.31 -15.64
CA LYS A 28 -3.79 27.74 -15.77
C LYS A 28 -2.47 27.91 -16.52
N ALA A 29 -2.52 28.62 -17.65
CA ALA A 29 -1.33 28.93 -18.43
C ALA A 29 -0.43 29.91 -17.65
N ILE A 30 0.88 29.67 -17.67
CA ILE A 30 1.87 30.51 -16.97
C ILE A 30 2.86 31.20 -17.92
N GLY A 31 2.65 31.08 -19.24
CA GLY A 31 3.50 31.65 -20.30
C GLY A 31 4.32 30.60 -21.05
N LYS A 32 4.83 30.93 -22.25
CA LYS A 32 5.65 30.05 -23.13
C LYS A 32 5.02 28.68 -23.47
N GLY A 33 3.70 28.56 -23.45
CA GLY A 33 2.99 27.30 -23.75
C GLY A 33 2.89 26.33 -22.57
N GLU A 34 3.34 26.71 -21.37
CA GLU A 34 3.28 25.85 -20.18
C GLU A 34 2.03 26.10 -19.33
N SER A 35 1.60 25.05 -18.62
CA SER A 35 0.38 25.06 -17.80
C SER A 35 0.59 24.38 -16.44
N LEU A 36 -0.08 24.90 -15.41
CA LEU A 36 -0.12 24.32 -14.06
C LEU A 36 -1.55 23.97 -13.65
N CYS A 37 -1.72 22.90 -12.87
CA CYS A 37 -3.02 22.62 -12.27
C CYS A 37 -3.29 23.55 -11.08
N GLN A 38 -4.57 23.81 -10.79
CA GLN A 38 -4.98 24.74 -9.74
C GLN A 38 -4.36 24.45 -8.36
N LYS A 39 -4.05 23.19 -8.03
CA LYS A 39 -3.39 22.81 -6.77
C LYS A 39 -1.93 23.28 -6.73
N CYS A 40 -1.18 23.10 -7.81
CA CYS A 40 0.20 23.55 -7.93
C CYS A 40 0.30 25.08 -7.99
N VAL A 41 -0.66 25.75 -8.65
CA VAL A 41 -0.75 27.22 -8.64
C VAL A 41 -0.86 27.75 -7.20
N LYS A 42 -1.77 27.18 -6.40
CA LYS A 42 -1.96 27.59 -5.00
C LYS A 42 -0.74 27.32 -4.13
N ALA A 43 -0.03 26.21 -4.37
CA ALA A 43 1.21 25.90 -3.67
C ALA A 43 2.31 26.93 -3.97
N ARG A 44 2.51 27.28 -5.26
CA ARG A 44 3.45 28.35 -5.66
C ARG A 44 3.12 29.70 -5.03
N GLU A 45 1.84 30.07 -5.00
CA GLU A 45 1.39 31.34 -4.41
C GLU A 45 1.52 31.36 -2.87
N ALA A 46 1.54 30.20 -2.21
CA ALA A 46 1.76 30.11 -0.76
C ALA A 46 3.24 30.29 -0.41
N ASP A 47 4.14 29.70 -1.19
CA ASP A 47 5.59 29.83 -1.01
C ASP A 47 6.08 31.26 -1.24
N ALA A 48 5.48 31.99 -2.19
CA ALA A 48 5.78 33.40 -2.42
C ALA A 48 5.36 34.33 -1.26
N ARG A 49 4.41 33.92 -0.40
CA ARG A 49 3.90 34.69 0.74
C ARG A 49 4.59 34.39 2.08
N GLY A 50 5.39 33.32 2.16
CA GLY A 50 6.07 32.89 3.39
C GLY A 50 7.37 33.63 3.73
N GLY A 51 7.79 34.61 2.93
CA GLY A 51 9.01 35.38 3.17
C GLY A 51 8.75 36.70 3.89
N LYS A 52 8.77 36.72 5.23
CA LYS A 52 9.28 37.83 6.08
C LYS A 52 9.08 37.58 7.58
N ALA A 53 10.11 37.97 8.36
CA ALA A 53 10.35 37.87 9.81
C ALA A 53 10.90 36.49 10.28
N GLY A 54 12.17 36.29 10.68
CA GLY A 54 13.16 37.19 11.32
C GLY A 54 12.73 37.55 12.74
N ILE A 55 13.51 37.54 13.82
CA ILE A 55 14.94 37.42 14.12
C ILE A 55 14.98 37.25 15.68
N VAL A 56 16.04 36.65 16.26
CA VAL A 56 16.36 36.51 17.71
C VAL A 56 15.76 35.26 18.40
N SER A 57 16.47 34.13 18.48
CA SER A 57 17.55 33.79 19.43
C SER A 57 17.06 33.18 20.74
N LYS A 58 17.85 32.21 21.22
CA LYS A 58 17.87 31.56 22.54
C LYS A 58 16.83 30.46 22.73
N LEU A 59 17.31 29.23 22.64
CA LEU A 59 17.41 28.33 23.80
C LEU A 59 18.41 27.22 23.45
N LEU A 60 19.69 27.61 23.59
CA LEU A 60 20.90 26.84 23.93
C LEU A 60 20.73 25.30 24.04
N GLY A 61 21.66 24.49 23.54
CA GLY A 61 23.07 24.63 23.84
C GLY A 61 24.03 23.81 22.98
N ASP A 62 25.28 24.27 23.10
CA ASP A 62 26.49 23.93 22.37
C ASP A 62 26.88 22.46 22.31
N SER A 63 27.55 22.09 21.22
CA SER A 63 28.79 21.29 21.27
C SER A 63 29.63 21.49 20.00
N ARG A 64 30.57 22.43 20.11
CA ARG A 64 31.93 22.50 19.55
C ARG A 64 32.23 21.71 18.26
N LYS A 65 32.44 22.45 17.17
CA LYS A 65 33.17 22.00 15.96
C LYS A 65 34.68 21.99 16.20
N ARG A 66 35.37 20.98 15.68
CA ARG A 66 36.78 21.06 15.24
C ARG A 66 36.80 21.12 13.71
N PRO A 67 37.69 21.88 13.05
CA PRO A 67 37.68 22.06 11.61
C PRO A 67 38.45 20.95 10.88
N THR A 68 37.90 20.47 9.77
CA THR A 68 38.63 19.75 8.72
C THR A 68 39.01 20.72 7.57
N PRO A 69 40.14 20.48 6.88
CA PRO A 69 40.69 21.40 5.88
C PRO A 69 39.93 21.35 4.53
N PRO A 70 40.14 22.35 3.65
CA PRO A 70 39.35 22.52 2.44
C PRO A 70 39.85 21.63 1.30
N GLY A 71 38.93 20.98 0.60
CA GLY A 71 39.20 20.40 -0.72
C GLY A 71 38.47 19.11 -1.00
N ALA A 72 37.26 19.21 -1.57
CA ALA A 72 36.76 18.39 -2.68
C ALA A 72 35.23 18.51 -2.81
N SER A 73 34.84 19.25 -3.85
CA SER A 73 33.70 19.06 -4.75
C SER A 73 32.34 18.55 -4.21
N ALA A 74 31.34 19.39 -4.48
CA ALA A 74 29.91 19.13 -4.50
C ALA A 74 29.50 17.79 -5.14
N ALA A 75 28.62 17.05 -4.45
CA ALA A 75 27.48 16.29 -4.99
C ALA A 75 26.94 15.33 -3.91
N SER A 76 26.13 15.83 -2.97
CA SER A 76 25.36 14.96 -2.06
C SER A 76 24.24 15.75 -1.40
N GLY A 77 23.12 15.90 -2.13
CA GLY A 77 21.98 16.69 -1.67
C GLY A 77 20.62 16.01 -1.79
N ARG A 78 20.51 14.80 -2.35
CA ARG A 78 19.19 14.21 -2.67
C ARG A 78 18.88 12.84 -2.06
N ALA A 79 19.85 12.18 -1.42
CA ALA A 79 19.63 10.85 -0.83
C ALA A 79 18.91 10.86 0.54
N ARG A 80 18.64 12.02 1.16
CA ARG A 80 18.13 12.08 2.54
C ARG A 80 16.62 11.97 2.70
N VAL A 81 15.83 12.03 1.63
CA VAL A 81 14.35 12.03 1.75
C VAL A 81 13.77 10.62 1.92
N ALA A 82 14.42 9.57 1.42
CA ALA A 82 13.86 8.22 1.40
C ALA A 82 13.99 7.44 2.72
N GLN A 83 14.99 7.73 3.56
CA GLN A 83 15.27 6.90 4.75
C GLN A 83 14.39 7.17 5.98
N LYS A 84 13.52 8.19 5.98
CA LYS A 84 12.93 8.72 7.23
C LYS A 84 11.50 8.29 7.56
N THR A 85 10.82 7.49 6.74
CA THR A 85 9.50 6.94 7.09
C THR A 85 9.46 5.44 6.84
N GLY A 86 9.30 4.63 7.88
CA GLY A 86 9.23 3.16 7.81
C GLY A 86 7.93 2.64 7.17
N THR A 87 7.45 3.30 6.11
CA THR A 87 6.17 3.04 5.42
C THR A 87 6.35 2.30 4.10
N GLY A 88 7.59 2.10 3.65
CA GLY A 88 7.92 1.41 2.41
C GLY A 88 7.74 -0.11 2.52
N ARG A 89 7.23 -0.73 1.45
CA ARG A 89 7.01 -2.17 1.33
C ARG A 89 8.23 -2.83 0.70
N LYS A 90 8.80 -3.81 1.38
CA LYS A 90 9.93 -4.59 0.86
C LYS A 90 9.42 -5.66 -0.10
N LEU A 91 9.90 -5.63 -1.33
CA LEU A 91 9.49 -6.52 -2.40
C LEU A 91 10.70 -7.24 -2.97
N VAL A 92 10.51 -8.51 -3.30
CA VAL A 92 11.39 -9.26 -4.20
C VAL A 92 10.62 -9.51 -5.49
N ILE A 93 11.04 -8.87 -6.56
CA ILE A 93 10.37 -8.91 -7.86
C ILE A 93 11.07 -9.95 -8.72
N HIS A 94 10.28 -10.90 -9.25
CA HIS A 94 10.74 -11.89 -10.22
C HIS A 94 10.21 -11.49 -11.60
N TYR A 95 11.12 -11.21 -12.52
CA TYR A 95 10.79 -10.93 -13.93
C TYR A 95 10.61 -12.24 -14.69
N ARG A 96 9.85 -12.20 -15.79
CA ARG A 96 9.66 -13.38 -16.67
C ARG A 96 10.97 -13.90 -17.26
N GLN A 97 11.96 -13.02 -17.43
CA GLN A 97 13.30 -13.36 -17.95
C GLN A 97 14.24 -13.91 -16.87
N GLY A 98 13.74 -14.31 -15.69
CA GLY A 98 14.54 -14.85 -14.59
C GLY A 98 15.31 -13.82 -13.76
N LYS A 99 15.35 -12.55 -14.19
CA LYS A 99 15.94 -11.46 -13.40
C LYS A 99 15.18 -11.28 -12.09
N VAL A 100 15.91 -11.16 -10.98
CA VAL A 100 15.35 -10.86 -9.65
C VAL A 100 15.83 -9.51 -9.17
N VAL A 101 14.93 -8.68 -8.65
CA VAL A 101 15.26 -7.36 -8.09
C VAL A 101 14.63 -7.20 -6.72
N LYS A 102 15.45 -6.88 -5.72
CA LYS A 102 14.99 -6.53 -4.38
C LYS A 102 14.84 -5.01 -4.27
N GLY A 103 13.76 -4.53 -3.66
CA GLY A 103 13.57 -3.10 -3.48
C GLY A 103 12.39 -2.73 -2.61
N VAL A 104 12.23 -1.43 -2.40
CA VAL A 104 11.17 -0.85 -1.60
C VAL A 104 10.22 -0.06 -2.48
N THR A 105 8.91 -0.25 -2.31
CA THR A 105 7.90 0.62 -2.92
C THR A 105 7.02 1.29 -1.87
N TYR A 106 6.65 2.54 -2.10
CA TYR A 106 5.72 3.27 -1.24
C TYR A 106 4.29 3.26 -1.78
N LYS A 107 4.10 2.99 -3.07
CA LYS A 107 2.79 2.93 -3.72
C LYS A 107 2.75 1.80 -4.74
N LEU A 108 1.91 0.81 -4.47
CA LEU A 108 1.61 -0.29 -5.38
C LEU A 108 0.11 -0.28 -5.65
N ASP A 109 -0.25 -0.04 -6.91
CA ASP A 109 -1.63 -0.13 -7.39
C ASP A 109 -1.70 -1.31 -8.34
N VAL A 110 -2.32 -2.41 -7.88
CA VAL A 110 -2.44 -3.66 -8.64
C VAL A 110 -3.40 -3.58 -9.81
N ASN A 111 -4.05 -2.45 -10.06
CA ASN A 111 -4.86 -2.21 -11.26
C ASN A 111 -4.14 -1.33 -12.29
N SER A 112 -3.01 -0.74 -11.91
CA SER A 112 -2.21 0.08 -12.83
C SER A 112 -1.35 -0.78 -13.77
N LEU A 113 -0.73 -0.16 -14.76
CA LEU A 113 0.23 -0.81 -15.68
C LEU A 113 1.53 -1.23 -14.98
N GLY A 114 1.86 -0.58 -13.87
CA GLY A 114 3.15 -0.74 -13.22
C GLY A 114 3.33 0.22 -12.06
N PHE A 115 4.44 0.08 -11.35
CA PHE A 115 4.73 0.83 -10.14
C PHE A 115 6.20 1.20 -10.09
N TYR A 116 6.54 2.13 -9.20
CA TYR A 116 7.93 2.48 -8.98
C TYR A 116 8.53 1.68 -7.83
N LEU A 117 9.75 1.21 -8.04
CA LEU A 117 10.58 0.53 -7.05
C LEU A 117 11.86 1.34 -6.81
N ILE A 118 12.30 1.41 -5.56
CA ILE A 118 13.63 1.86 -5.19
C ILE A 118 14.46 0.59 -4.90
N PRO A 119 15.43 0.22 -5.76
CA PRO A 119 16.25 -0.97 -5.55
C PRO A 119 17.03 -0.91 -4.23
N VAL A 120 17.31 -2.06 -3.63
CA VAL A 120 18.21 -2.15 -2.45
C VAL A 120 19.64 -1.74 -2.82
N GLU A 121 20.07 -2.12 -4.02
CA GLU A 121 21.38 -1.77 -4.59
C GLU A 121 21.15 -0.89 -5.84
N PRO A 122 20.88 0.42 -5.66
CA PRO A 122 20.69 1.32 -6.78
C PRO A 122 22.04 1.60 -7.47
N THR A 123 22.05 1.61 -8.80
CA THR A 123 23.15 2.22 -9.55
C THR A 123 22.94 3.73 -9.65
N ALA A 124 23.99 4.49 -9.99
CA ALA A 124 23.88 5.95 -10.17
C ALA A 124 22.80 6.37 -11.19
N GLU A 125 22.43 5.46 -12.10
CA GLU A 125 21.42 5.64 -13.14
C GLU A 125 20.04 5.08 -12.73
N GLN A 126 19.97 4.26 -11.67
CA GLN A 126 18.77 3.51 -11.26
C GLN A 126 18.42 3.73 -9.78
N GLU A 127 18.44 4.98 -9.34
CA GLU A 127 17.95 5.35 -8.00
C GLU A 127 16.47 4.98 -7.78
N ARG A 128 15.69 4.93 -8.87
CA ARG A 128 14.29 4.49 -8.90
C ARG A 128 13.96 3.93 -10.27
N ILE A 129 13.33 2.77 -10.32
CA ILE A 129 12.91 2.11 -11.56
C ILE A 129 11.39 2.05 -11.65
N TYR A 130 10.84 2.21 -12.85
CA TYR A 130 9.44 1.90 -13.14
C TYR A 130 9.36 0.45 -13.61
N VAL A 131 8.51 -0.34 -12.96
CA VAL A 131 8.34 -1.76 -13.21
C VAL A 131 6.96 -1.98 -13.80
N HIS A 132 6.89 -2.45 -15.05
CA HIS A 132 5.64 -2.86 -15.67
C HIS A 132 5.25 -4.25 -15.18
N PHE A 133 3.98 -4.44 -14.81
CA PHE A 133 3.51 -5.75 -14.37
C PHE A 133 3.62 -6.82 -15.46
N SER A 134 3.48 -6.44 -16.73
CA SER A 134 3.62 -7.35 -17.89
C SER A 134 4.98 -8.03 -17.98
N ASP A 135 6.02 -7.41 -17.41
CA ASP A 135 7.39 -7.93 -17.43
C ASP A 135 7.64 -8.90 -16.27
N LEU A 136 6.67 -9.02 -15.36
CA LEU A 136 6.79 -9.76 -14.12
C LEU A 136 6.19 -11.15 -14.22
N LYS A 137 6.82 -12.04 -13.47
CA LYS A 137 6.30 -13.34 -13.09
C LYS A 137 5.49 -13.22 -11.80
N ALA A 138 6.12 -12.68 -10.77
CA ALA A 138 5.51 -12.52 -9.46
C ALA A 138 6.25 -11.46 -8.62
N ILE A 139 5.55 -10.94 -7.62
CA ILE A 139 6.10 -10.05 -6.59
C ILE A 139 5.93 -10.71 -5.23
N TYR A 140 7.04 -10.95 -4.55
CA TYR A 140 7.06 -11.52 -3.21
C TYR A 140 7.14 -10.39 -2.20
N PHE A 141 6.16 -10.32 -1.31
CA PHE A 141 6.14 -9.37 -0.18
C PHE A 141 6.91 -10.01 0.96
N VAL A 142 8.03 -9.41 1.35
CA VAL A 142 8.91 -9.98 2.38
C VAL A 142 8.94 -9.11 3.62
N ARG A 143 9.12 -9.73 4.78
CA ARG A 143 9.36 -9.01 6.04
C ARG A 143 10.73 -8.35 6.03
N ASP A 144 11.72 -9.08 5.52
CA ASP A 144 13.09 -8.60 5.39
C ASP A 144 13.84 -9.20 4.19
N PHE A 145 14.91 -8.52 3.75
CA PHE A 145 15.75 -8.99 2.64
C PHE A 145 16.82 -10.00 3.05
N GLU A 146 17.20 -10.04 4.33
CA GLU A 146 18.21 -10.96 4.89
C GLU A 146 17.60 -12.24 5.47
N GLY A 147 16.27 -12.30 5.63
CA GLY A 147 15.58 -13.48 6.15
C GLY A 147 15.82 -13.75 7.65
N LYS A 148 16.33 -12.79 8.41
CA LYS A 148 16.48 -12.90 9.87
C LYS A 148 15.10 -12.81 10.52
N LEU A 149 14.60 -13.94 11.01
CA LEU A 149 13.39 -14.00 11.81
C LEU A 149 13.69 -13.58 13.24
N ASP A 150 13.13 -12.45 13.67
CA ASP A 150 12.89 -12.24 15.08
C ASP A 150 11.85 -13.28 15.51
N SER A 151 12.14 -14.10 16.52
CA SER A 151 11.36 -15.27 16.99
C SER A 151 9.94 -14.95 17.50
N SER A 152 9.39 -13.78 17.19
CA SER A 152 8.02 -13.33 17.48
C SER A 152 7.09 -13.43 16.27
N GLY A 153 7.51 -14.13 15.21
CA GLY A 153 6.79 -14.25 13.95
C GLY A 153 5.38 -14.81 14.14
N ALA A 154 4.40 -13.92 14.25
CA ALA A 154 3.00 -14.27 14.13
C ALA A 154 2.85 -15.09 12.84
N ILE A 155 2.51 -16.36 13.01
CA ILE A 155 2.01 -17.22 11.96
C ILE A 155 0.77 -16.49 11.42
N LEU A 156 0.75 -16.23 10.12
CA LEU A 156 -0.44 -15.68 9.47
C LEU A 156 -1.62 -16.58 9.83
N GLU A 157 -2.63 -16.03 10.50
CA GLU A 157 -3.92 -16.72 10.60
C GLU A 157 -4.39 -16.98 9.17
N ARG A 158 -4.54 -18.26 8.82
CA ARG A 158 -5.09 -18.66 7.53
C ARG A 158 -6.41 -17.93 7.34
N SER A 159 -6.55 -17.19 6.25
CA SER A 159 -7.86 -16.73 5.81
C SER A 159 -8.73 -17.97 5.61
N THR A 160 -9.82 -18.09 6.37
CA THR A 160 -10.77 -19.21 6.25
C THR A 160 -11.53 -19.22 4.92
N GLU A 161 -11.30 -18.21 4.06
CA GLU A 161 -11.97 -18.03 2.77
C GLU A 161 -11.03 -18.21 1.55
N GLY A 162 -9.75 -18.51 1.78
CA GLY A 162 -8.77 -18.78 0.71
C GLY A 162 -8.95 -20.15 0.06
N GLN A 163 -8.85 -20.24 -1.27
CA GLN A 163 -8.91 -21.51 -1.98
C GLN A 163 -7.51 -22.08 -2.14
N GLU A 164 -7.36 -23.39 -1.97
CA GLU A 164 -6.13 -24.09 -2.31
C GLU A 164 -5.81 -23.84 -3.79
N THR A 165 -4.55 -23.57 -4.09
CA THR A 165 -4.14 -23.13 -5.42
C THR A 165 -2.76 -23.68 -5.73
N ARG A 166 -2.63 -24.25 -6.93
CA ARG A 166 -1.36 -24.63 -7.52
C ARG A 166 -1.17 -23.83 -8.79
N ILE A 167 -0.02 -23.18 -8.90
CA ILE A 167 0.36 -22.42 -10.09
C ILE A 167 1.61 -23.02 -10.70
N ALA A 168 1.66 -23.02 -12.03
CA ALA A 168 2.84 -23.37 -12.81
C ALA A 168 3.21 -22.20 -13.72
N PHE A 169 4.46 -21.78 -13.67
CA PHE A 169 4.99 -20.70 -14.49
C PHE A 169 5.58 -21.21 -15.80
N ASP A 170 5.80 -20.30 -16.76
CA ASP A 170 6.39 -20.61 -18.07
C ASP A 170 7.79 -21.27 -17.98
N ASP A 171 8.53 -20.99 -16.90
CA ASP A 171 9.86 -21.55 -16.63
C ASP A 171 9.84 -22.91 -15.89
N GLY A 172 8.66 -23.47 -15.65
CA GLY A 172 8.49 -24.76 -14.98
C GLY A 172 8.49 -24.70 -13.45
N GLU A 173 8.63 -23.52 -12.84
CA GLU A 173 8.45 -23.39 -11.39
C GLU A 173 6.98 -23.65 -11.02
N ILE A 174 6.77 -24.46 -9.98
CA ILE A 174 5.44 -24.77 -9.44
C ILE A 174 5.37 -24.27 -8.00
N ILE A 175 4.31 -23.52 -7.68
CA ILE A 175 4.03 -23.05 -6.33
C ILE A 175 2.65 -23.53 -5.90
N GLU A 176 2.61 -24.23 -4.78
CA GLU A 176 1.37 -24.57 -4.08
C GLU A 176 1.14 -23.60 -2.92
N GLY A 177 -0.13 -23.32 -2.64
CA GLY A 177 -0.50 -22.47 -1.53
C GLY A 177 -2.00 -22.25 -1.46
N TRP A 178 -2.36 -21.14 -0.85
CA TRP A 178 -3.74 -20.69 -0.79
C TRP A 178 -3.82 -19.28 -1.32
N THR A 179 -4.83 -19.02 -2.16
CA THR A 179 -5.22 -17.64 -2.42
C THR A 179 -5.60 -16.97 -1.11
N MET A 180 -5.35 -15.66 -0.97
CA MET A 180 -5.76 -14.96 0.26
C MET A 180 -7.30 -14.89 0.41
N HIS A 181 -8.02 -14.97 -0.72
CA HIS A 181 -9.47 -14.81 -0.84
C HIS A 181 -10.04 -15.73 -1.92
N HIS A 182 -11.37 -15.73 -2.09
CA HIS A 182 -12.01 -16.38 -3.22
C HIS A 182 -11.36 -15.90 -4.53
N PHE A 183 -10.96 -16.86 -5.36
CA PHE A 183 -10.33 -16.59 -6.63
C PHE A 183 -11.35 -15.99 -7.62
N ASP A 184 -11.02 -14.84 -8.20
CA ASP A 184 -11.78 -14.22 -9.29
C ASP A 184 -11.20 -14.66 -10.65
N PRO A 185 -11.94 -15.42 -11.46
CA PRO A 185 -11.46 -15.89 -12.76
C PRO A 185 -11.22 -14.81 -13.81
N SER A 186 -11.61 -13.56 -13.57
CA SER A 186 -11.37 -12.42 -14.48
C SER A 186 -10.15 -11.60 -14.07
N CYS A 187 -9.55 -11.88 -12.91
CA CYS A 187 -8.45 -11.08 -12.39
C CYS A 187 -7.19 -11.20 -13.27
N GLN A 188 -6.50 -10.07 -13.48
CA GLN A 188 -5.18 -10.04 -14.13
C GLN A 188 -4.07 -10.50 -13.16
N ARG A 189 -4.28 -10.26 -11.87
CA ARG A 189 -3.34 -10.55 -10.79
C ARG A 189 -4.10 -11.01 -9.55
N PHE A 190 -3.49 -11.89 -8.76
CA PHE A 190 -4.07 -12.33 -7.50
C PHE A 190 -2.99 -12.58 -6.46
N PHE A 191 -3.40 -12.54 -5.19
CA PHE A 191 -2.53 -12.82 -4.06
C PHE A 191 -2.65 -14.27 -3.63
N MET A 192 -1.52 -14.91 -3.37
CA MET A 192 -1.45 -16.21 -2.71
C MET A 192 -0.40 -16.21 -1.60
N VAL A 193 -0.61 -17.08 -0.62
CA VAL A 193 0.38 -17.41 0.41
C VAL A 193 0.89 -18.81 0.10
N PRO A 194 2.21 -18.99 -0.12
CA PRO A 194 2.75 -20.30 -0.44
C PRO A 194 2.59 -21.24 0.76
N LYS A 195 2.43 -22.53 0.46
CA LYS A 195 2.30 -23.59 1.46
C LYS A 195 3.57 -23.74 2.29
N GLU A 196 4.71 -23.77 1.60
CA GLU A 196 6.02 -23.72 2.21
C GLU A 196 6.38 -22.25 2.51
N ASN A 197 5.88 -21.72 3.62
CA ASN A 197 6.23 -20.38 4.08
C ASN A 197 7.28 -20.47 5.20
N ASN A 198 8.53 -20.13 4.88
CA ASN A 198 9.63 -20.04 5.83
C ASN A 198 9.50 -18.86 6.83
N GLY A 199 8.39 -18.14 6.82
CA GLY A 199 8.06 -17.05 7.73
C GLY A 199 8.54 -15.67 7.27
N ASN A 200 9.45 -15.60 6.29
CA ASN A 200 9.86 -14.32 5.70
C ASN A 200 8.92 -13.85 4.59
N ASN A 201 8.31 -14.79 3.85
CA ASN A 201 7.35 -14.46 2.81
C ASN A 201 5.97 -14.15 3.44
N ILE A 202 5.45 -12.95 3.17
CA ILE A 202 4.13 -12.52 3.64
C ILE A 202 3.06 -13.02 2.65
N SER A 203 3.26 -12.74 1.36
CA SER A 203 2.37 -13.15 0.27
C SER A 203 3.08 -12.96 -1.07
N ILE A 204 2.52 -13.55 -2.11
CA ILE A 204 2.97 -13.44 -3.49
C ILE A 204 1.83 -12.81 -4.31
N LEU A 205 2.09 -11.69 -4.98
CA LEU A 205 1.23 -11.20 -6.05
C LEU A 205 1.67 -11.86 -7.36
N VAL A 206 0.79 -12.67 -7.93
CA VAL A 206 1.05 -13.41 -9.17
C VAL A 206 0.50 -12.62 -10.35
N GLU A 207 1.31 -12.46 -11.40
CA GLU A 207 0.87 -11.93 -12.68
C GLU A 207 0.32 -13.11 -13.51
N ARG A 208 -0.99 -13.14 -13.75
CA ARG A 208 -1.65 -14.31 -14.34
C ARG A 208 -1.16 -14.60 -15.77
N SER A 209 -0.79 -13.56 -16.50
CA SER A 209 -0.26 -13.68 -17.86
C SER A 209 1.10 -14.41 -17.93
N ALA A 210 1.77 -14.62 -16.79
CA ALA A 210 3.03 -15.37 -16.68
C ALA A 210 2.84 -16.85 -16.28
N LEU A 211 1.59 -17.30 -16.13
CA LEU A 211 1.27 -18.68 -15.78
C LEU A 211 1.09 -19.53 -17.03
N LYS A 212 1.68 -20.72 -16.99
CA LYS A 212 1.41 -21.83 -17.92
C LYS A 212 0.23 -22.68 -17.45
N GLY A 213 0.00 -22.75 -16.13
CA GLY A 213 -1.10 -23.51 -15.52
C GLY A 213 -1.56 -22.92 -14.19
N LEU A 214 -2.86 -23.04 -13.90
CA LEU A 214 -3.51 -22.55 -12.68
C LEU A 214 -4.64 -23.50 -12.27
N GLU A 215 -4.47 -24.16 -11.13
CA GLU A 215 -5.47 -25.01 -10.49
C GLU A 215 -5.97 -24.32 -9.22
N VAL A 216 -7.28 -24.23 -9.03
CA VAL A 216 -7.91 -23.61 -7.85
C VAL A 216 -8.98 -24.54 -7.29
N GLY A 217 -8.96 -24.78 -5.98
CA GLY A 217 -9.85 -25.71 -5.29
C GLY A 217 -9.15 -27.01 -4.90
N GLU A 218 -9.93 -28.05 -4.59
CA GLU A 218 -9.40 -29.37 -4.21
C GLU A 218 -8.85 -30.09 -5.46
N PHE A 219 -7.54 -30.09 -5.68
CA PHE A 219 -6.87 -30.89 -6.71
C PHE A 219 -6.26 -32.17 -6.09
N ARG A 220 -6.42 -33.32 -6.76
CA ARG A 220 -5.81 -34.59 -6.32
C ARG A 220 -4.29 -34.49 -6.47
N GLN A 221 -3.54 -34.95 -5.46
CA GLN A 221 -2.08 -35.11 -5.58
C GLN A 221 -1.76 -36.10 -6.71
N GLY A 222 -0.96 -35.69 -7.70
CA GLY A 222 -0.29 -36.63 -8.62
C GLY A 222 -0.57 -36.54 -10.12
N SER A 223 -1.17 -35.50 -10.68
CA SER A 223 -1.30 -35.38 -12.15
C SER A 223 -0.88 -34.01 -12.67
N PHE A 224 0.42 -33.87 -12.98
CA PHE A 224 0.83 -32.94 -14.03
C PHE A 224 1.09 -33.81 -15.28
N SER A 225 0.01 -34.18 -15.97
CA SER A 225 0.14 -34.49 -17.39
C SER A 225 0.16 -33.14 -18.11
N GLU A 226 1.18 -32.91 -18.93
CA GLU A 226 1.20 -31.78 -19.87
C GLU A 226 -0.13 -31.72 -20.60
N GLU A 227 -0.70 -30.51 -20.72
CA GLU A 227 -2.02 -30.21 -21.27
C GLU A 227 -3.21 -30.52 -20.34
N THR A 228 -3.40 -29.70 -19.30
CA THR A 228 -4.74 -29.53 -18.70
C THR A 228 -5.25 -28.14 -19.01
N GLU A 229 -6.20 -28.12 -19.92
CA GLU A 229 -6.99 -26.98 -20.34
C GLU A 229 -7.70 -26.31 -19.17
N LEU A 230 -8.14 -25.09 -19.47
CA LEU A 230 -8.96 -24.17 -18.70
C LEU A 230 -10.31 -24.78 -18.26
N SER A 231 -10.32 -25.84 -17.45
CA SER A 231 -11.53 -26.52 -17.00
C SER A 231 -11.52 -26.71 -15.49
N GLY A 232 -11.97 -25.68 -14.78
CA GLY A 232 -12.14 -25.78 -13.33
C GLY A 232 -12.47 -24.47 -12.62
N LEU A 233 -12.95 -23.43 -13.32
CA LEU A 233 -13.40 -22.22 -12.64
C LEU A 233 -14.71 -22.54 -11.90
N PRO A 234 -14.77 -22.42 -10.55
CA PRO A 234 -16.03 -22.48 -9.85
C PRO A 234 -16.91 -21.34 -10.39
N GLN A 235 -18.13 -21.66 -10.82
CA GLN A 235 -19.10 -20.63 -11.18
C GLN A 235 -19.33 -19.74 -9.96
N ALA A 236 -19.27 -18.43 -10.19
CA ALA A 236 -19.57 -17.42 -9.18
C ALA A 236 -20.95 -17.67 -8.59
N GLN A 237 -21.01 -18.23 -7.37
CA GLN A 237 -22.25 -18.30 -6.63
C GLN A 237 -22.53 -16.92 -6.05
N THR A 238 -23.30 -16.13 -6.79
CA THR A 238 -23.83 -14.85 -6.33
C THR A 238 -25.27 -15.03 -5.84
N LYS A 239 -25.49 -14.90 -4.53
CA LYS A 239 -26.71 -14.25 -4.01
C LYS A 239 -26.35 -13.41 -2.79
N GLY A 240 -26.36 -12.08 -2.97
CA GLY A 240 -26.39 -11.08 -1.88
C GLY A 240 -25.06 -10.69 -1.22
N ARG A 241 -23.92 -11.27 -1.63
CA ARG A 241 -22.58 -10.95 -1.09
C ARG A 241 -21.75 -10.27 -2.17
N ALA A 242 -20.97 -9.24 -1.82
CA ALA A 242 -19.98 -8.69 -2.75
C ALA A 242 -18.97 -9.79 -3.12
N PRO A 243 -18.63 -9.99 -4.41
CA PRO A 243 -17.45 -10.76 -4.74
C PRO A 243 -16.23 -10.09 -4.10
N LEU A 244 -15.40 -10.89 -3.45
CA LEU A 244 -14.14 -10.49 -2.84
C LEU A 244 -13.24 -9.86 -3.92
N SER A 245 -13.22 -8.53 -4.00
CA SER A 245 -12.53 -7.80 -5.06
C SER A 245 -11.02 -7.72 -4.80
N GLN A 246 -10.23 -7.51 -5.86
CA GLN A 246 -8.78 -7.23 -5.72
C GLN A 246 -8.46 -6.08 -4.75
N GLY A 247 -9.34 -5.08 -4.64
CA GLY A 247 -9.17 -3.97 -3.69
C GLY A 247 -9.24 -4.44 -2.24
N GLU A 248 -10.06 -5.45 -1.94
CA GLU A 248 -10.16 -5.99 -0.59
C GLU A 248 -8.92 -6.81 -0.22
N SER A 249 -8.40 -7.59 -1.17
CA SER A 249 -7.13 -8.32 -1.03
C SER A 249 -5.96 -7.38 -0.72
N MET A 250 -5.91 -6.23 -1.39
CA MET A 250 -4.92 -5.19 -1.10
C MET A 250 -5.08 -4.60 0.30
N GLY A 251 -6.32 -4.36 0.72
CA GLY A 251 -6.62 -3.89 2.07
C GLY A 251 -6.13 -4.88 3.13
N ASP A 252 -6.42 -6.17 2.94
CA ASP A 252 -6.01 -7.26 3.85
C ASP A 252 -4.49 -7.41 3.92
N LEU A 253 -3.81 -7.30 2.78
CA LEU A 253 -2.36 -7.25 2.74
C LEU A 253 -1.81 -6.07 3.56
N TYR A 254 -2.32 -4.86 3.35
CA TYR A 254 -1.89 -3.69 4.12
C TYR A 254 -2.20 -3.81 5.60
N PHE A 255 -3.32 -4.43 5.95
CA PHE A 255 -3.67 -4.74 7.33
C PHE A 255 -2.64 -5.67 7.96
N SER A 256 -2.22 -6.74 7.27
CA SER A 256 -1.18 -7.67 7.74
C SER A 256 0.17 -6.99 7.96
N MET A 257 0.48 -5.98 7.14
CA MET A 257 1.69 -5.17 7.26
C MET A 257 1.58 -4.11 8.37
N LYS A 258 0.47 -4.06 9.11
CA LYS A 258 0.11 -3.03 10.10
C LYS A 258 0.04 -1.61 9.53
N ASN A 259 -0.09 -1.50 8.21
CA ASN A 259 -0.26 -0.24 7.51
C ASN A 259 -1.76 0.06 7.37
N TYR A 260 -2.38 0.41 8.50
CA TYR A 260 -3.83 0.59 8.57
C TYR A 260 -4.35 1.76 7.72
N ASP A 261 -3.53 2.78 7.49
CA ASP A 261 -3.89 3.92 6.62
C ASP A 261 -4.08 3.47 5.18
N ALA A 262 -3.12 2.69 4.65
CA ALA A 262 -3.23 2.14 3.32
C ALA A 262 -4.37 1.11 3.23
N ALA A 263 -4.54 0.28 4.28
CA ALA A 263 -5.62 -0.71 4.33
C ALA A 263 -7.01 -0.08 4.24
N LEU A 264 -7.25 0.97 5.04
CA LEU A 264 -8.48 1.75 4.99
C LEU A 264 -8.75 2.34 3.61
N ALA A 265 -7.73 2.91 2.97
CA ALA A 265 -7.87 3.49 1.64
C ALA A 265 -8.31 2.47 0.58
N GLU A 266 -7.85 1.21 0.68
CA GLU A 266 -8.27 0.15 -0.24
C GLU A 266 -9.68 -0.36 0.09
N TYR A 267 -9.99 -0.61 1.36
CA TYR A 267 -11.34 -1.02 1.76
C TYR A 267 -12.40 0.03 1.43
N GLU A 268 -12.10 1.32 1.59
CA GLU A 268 -13.00 2.42 1.25
C GLU A 268 -13.31 2.49 -0.25
N LYS A 269 -12.38 2.10 -1.13
CA LYS A 269 -12.67 2.00 -2.57
C LYS A 269 -13.72 0.92 -2.80
N VAL A 270 -13.53 -0.27 -2.24
CA VAL A 270 -14.46 -1.40 -2.37
C VAL A 270 -15.83 -1.06 -1.75
N LYS A 271 -15.85 -0.28 -0.67
CA LYS A 271 -17.09 0.12 0.01
C LYS A 271 -17.96 1.02 -0.84
N LYS A 272 -17.40 1.76 -1.81
CA LYS A 272 -18.21 2.56 -2.74
C LYS A 272 -19.10 1.69 -3.62
N ASP A 273 -18.58 0.54 -4.04
CA ASP A 273 -19.29 -0.39 -4.91
C ASP A 273 -20.22 -1.30 -4.08
N TYR A 274 -19.87 -1.58 -2.82
CA TYR A 274 -20.61 -2.46 -1.91
C TYR A 274 -20.89 -1.81 -0.54
N PRO A 275 -21.71 -0.76 -0.46
CA PRO A 275 -21.85 0.08 0.74
C PRO A 275 -22.51 -0.64 1.94
N HIS A 276 -23.29 -1.69 1.70
CA HIS A 276 -24.03 -2.43 2.71
C HIS A 276 -23.40 -3.78 3.09
N ASP A 277 -22.19 -4.09 2.62
CA ASP A 277 -21.50 -5.34 2.97
C ASP A 277 -21.00 -5.29 4.42
N LYS A 278 -21.61 -6.12 5.28
CA LYS A 278 -21.27 -6.24 6.71
C LYS A 278 -19.83 -6.68 6.96
N ARG A 279 -19.27 -7.53 6.08
CA ARG A 279 -17.90 -8.04 6.20
C ARG A 279 -16.90 -6.93 5.95
N LEU A 280 -17.12 -6.13 4.92
CA LEU A 280 -16.27 -5.00 4.60
C LEU A 280 -16.38 -3.89 5.66
N ALA A 281 -17.59 -3.64 6.17
CA ALA A 281 -17.80 -2.73 7.29
C ALA A 281 -16.97 -3.16 8.52
N LEU A 282 -17.01 -4.44 8.89
CA LEU A 282 -16.23 -4.98 10.00
C LEU A 282 -14.71 -4.81 9.78
N LYS A 283 -14.20 -5.10 8.58
CA LYS A 283 -12.76 -4.91 8.25
C LYS A 283 -12.32 -3.45 8.44
N ILE A 284 -13.13 -2.49 7.98
CA ILE A 284 -12.87 -1.06 8.17
C ILE A 284 -12.89 -0.68 9.65
N SER A 285 -13.86 -1.17 10.42
CA SER A 285 -13.94 -0.94 11.87
C SER A 285 -12.72 -1.50 12.61
N VAL A 286 -12.30 -2.73 12.30
CA VAL A 286 -11.10 -3.35 12.88
C VAL A 286 -9.83 -2.57 12.52
N CYS A 287 -9.73 -2.07 11.29
CA CYS A 287 -8.68 -1.14 10.87
C CYS A 287 -8.64 0.13 11.73
N ASN A 288 -9.77 0.83 11.86
CA ASN A 288 -9.89 2.04 12.68
C ASN A 288 -9.52 1.76 14.14
N PHE A 289 -9.98 0.62 14.69
CA PHE A 289 -9.65 0.21 16.04
C PHE A 289 -8.14 0.02 16.24
N ASN A 290 -7.49 -0.75 15.36
CA ASN A 290 -6.06 -1.02 15.46
C ASN A 290 -5.21 0.24 15.22
N ARG A 291 -5.63 1.13 14.33
CA ARG A 291 -5.03 2.44 14.14
C ARG A 291 -5.16 3.32 15.39
N GLY A 292 -6.33 3.34 16.02
CA GLY A 292 -6.55 4.03 17.30
C GLY A 292 -5.66 3.48 18.42
N VAL A 293 -5.48 2.16 18.50
CA VAL A 293 -4.53 1.53 19.43
C VAL A 293 -3.09 1.94 19.14
N SER A 294 -2.70 2.09 17.88
CA SER A 294 -1.39 2.62 17.51
C SER A 294 -1.18 4.05 18.01
N PHE A 295 -2.20 4.92 17.88
CA PHE A 295 -2.13 6.29 18.40
C PHE A 295 -2.02 6.37 19.92
N ILE A 296 -2.68 5.48 20.66
CA ILE A 296 -2.51 5.37 22.11
C ILE A 296 -1.03 5.11 22.46
N LYS A 297 -0.36 4.19 21.74
CA LYS A 297 1.06 3.90 21.98
C LYS A 297 1.95 5.13 21.74
N SER A 298 1.57 5.98 20.80
CA SER A 298 2.24 7.26 20.51
C SER A 298 1.79 8.44 21.38
N ARG A 299 0.98 8.21 22.43
CA ARG A 299 0.39 9.25 23.31
C ARG A 299 -0.47 10.30 22.59
N LYS A 300 -0.96 9.96 21.39
CA LYS A 300 -1.85 10.80 20.56
C LYS A 300 -3.31 10.50 20.90
N TYR A 301 -3.74 10.94 22.08
CA TYR A 301 -5.01 10.51 22.67
C TYR A 301 -6.24 11.08 21.95
N LEU A 302 -6.16 12.31 21.41
CA LEU A 302 -7.27 12.93 20.68
C LEU A 302 -7.50 12.21 19.35
N GLU A 303 -6.43 11.92 18.60
CA GLU A 303 -6.49 11.17 17.36
C GLU A 303 -6.96 9.73 17.59
N ALA A 304 -6.49 9.09 18.67
CA ALA A 304 -6.97 7.76 19.04
C ALA A 304 -8.48 7.73 19.30
N LYS A 305 -9.00 8.73 20.02
CA LYS A 305 -10.43 8.86 20.30
C LYS A 305 -11.24 9.01 19.00
N ALA A 306 -10.81 9.90 18.11
CA ALA A 306 -11.49 10.12 16.83
C ALA A 306 -11.56 8.84 15.97
N GLU A 307 -10.53 7.98 15.99
CA GLU A 307 -10.58 6.69 15.28
C GLU A 307 -11.59 5.71 15.89
N PHE A 308 -11.70 5.65 17.22
CA PHE A 308 -12.69 4.79 17.88
C PHE A 308 -14.13 5.27 17.66
N GLU A 309 -14.35 6.58 17.52
CA GLU A 309 -15.66 7.17 17.26
C GLU A 309 -16.21 6.87 15.86
N LYS A 310 -15.35 6.44 14.92
CA LYS A 310 -15.78 5.99 13.57
C LYS A 310 -16.46 4.62 13.56
N ILE A 311 -16.35 3.85 14.65
CA ILE A 311 -16.93 2.51 14.75
C ILE A 311 -18.41 2.65 15.11
N ALA A 312 -19.29 2.14 14.25
CA ALA A 312 -20.74 2.23 14.41
C ALA A 312 -21.25 1.39 15.60
N GLU A 313 -22.38 1.77 16.19
CA GLU A 313 -22.88 1.14 17.42
C GLU A 313 -23.34 -0.31 17.24
N ASP A 314 -23.77 -0.66 16.03
CA ASP A 314 -24.18 -2.00 15.62
C ASP A 314 -22.98 -2.91 15.27
N ASP A 315 -21.77 -2.37 15.26
CA ASP A 315 -20.56 -3.14 14.96
C ASP A 315 -20.15 -4.02 16.16
N PRO A 316 -19.81 -5.32 15.93
CA PRO A 316 -19.35 -6.23 16.98
C PRO A 316 -18.23 -5.69 17.87
N ILE A 317 -17.36 -4.81 17.36
CA ILE A 317 -16.23 -4.28 18.12
C ILE A 317 -16.51 -2.95 18.85
N TYR A 318 -17.71 -2.37 18.71
CA TYR A 318 -18.08 -1.09 19.32
C TYR A 318 -17.93 -1.09 20.84
N GLY A 319 -18.32 -2.18 21.52
CA GLY A 319 -18.17 -2.30 22.97
C GLY A 319 -16.71 -2.16 23.43
N ASN A 320 -15.77 -2.67 22.64
CA ASN A 320 -14.34 -2.54 22.90
C ASN A 320 -13.84 -1.12 22.64
N ALA A 321 -14.30 -0.49 21.56
CA ALA A 321 -13.99 0.91 21.23
C ALA A 321 -14.46 1.87 22.32
N LYS A 322 -15.71 1.71 22.80
CA LYS A 322 -16.30 2.51 23.88
C LYS A 322 -15.51 2.42 25.19
N LYS A 323 -15.02 1.22 25.54
CA LYS A 323 -14.13 1.03 26.70
C LYS A 323 -12.82 1.82 26.55
N LYS A 324 -12.24 1.88 25.35
CA LYS A 324 -11.03 2.66 25.07
C LYS A 324 -11.28 4.16 25.14
N ILE A 325 -12.37 4.65 24.55
CA ILE A 325 -12.78 6.08 24.61
C ILE A 325 -12.93 6.53 26.08
N ARG A 326 -13.64 5.77 26.91
CA ARG A 326 -13.80 6.09 28.35
C ARG A 326 -12.47 6.21 29.09
N LYS A 327 -11.47 5.39 28.75
CA LYS A 327 -10.13 5.48 29.34
C LYS A 327 -9.40 6.74 28.87
N ILE A 328 -9.51 7.06 27.58
CA ILE A 328 -8.92 8.29 27.02
C ILE A 328 -9.53 9.53 27.66
N ASP A 329 -10.85 9.60 27.82
CA ASP A 329 -11.52 10.74 28.45
C ASP A 329 -11.07 11.00 29.89
N LYS A 330 -10.79 9.92 30.66
CA LYS A 330 -10.21 10.06 32.01
C LYS A 330 -8.82 10.68 31.96
N ILE A 331 -7.96 10.19 31.08
CA ILE A 331 -6.59 10.70 30.90
C ILE A 331 -6.62 12.18 30.49
N LEU A 332 -7.49 12.55 29.53
CA LEU A 332 -7.60 13.93 29.07
C LEU A 332 -8.09 14.89 30.18
N LYS A 333 -9.04 14.45 31.02
CA LYS A 333 -9.48 15.22 32.19
C LYS A 333 -8.38 15.41 33.22
N GLU A 334 -7.57 14.39 33.48
CA GLU A 334 -6.42 14.49 34.40
C GLU A 334 -5.36 15.45 33.89
N VAL A 335 -5.04 15.40 32.59
CA VAL A 335 -4.07 16.33 31.96
C VAL A 335 -4.58 17.78 32.04
N GLN A 336 -5.87 18.01 31.80
CA GLN A 336 -6.46 19.35 31.93
C GLN A 336 -6.37 19.90 33.35
N LYS A 337 -6.50 19.05 34.38
CA LYS A 337 -6.37 19.45 35.79
C LYS A 337 -4.93 19.73 36.23
N MET A 338 -3.93 19.14 35.56
CA MET A 338 -2.51 19.38 35.87
C MET A 338 -1.93 20.61 35.17
N GLY A 339 -2.61 21.13 34.14
CA GLY A 339 -2.21 22.32 33.38
C GLY A 339 -2.84 23.63 33.86
N THR A 340 -3.68 23.57 34.91
CA THR A 340 -4.30 24.72 35.60
C THR A 340 -3.70 24.89 36.98
#